data_AF-A0A0X8XB18-F1
#
_entry.id   AF-A0A0X8XB18-F1
#
_cell.length_a   1.000
_cell.length_b   1.000
_cell.length_c   1.000
_cell.angle_alpha   90.00
_cell.angle_beta   90.00
_cell.angle_gamma   90.00
#
_symmetry.space_group_name_H-M   'P 1'
#
loop_
_entity.id
_entity.type
_entity.pdbx_description
1 polymer ?
#
loop_
_entity_poly.entity_id
_entity_poly.type
_entity_poly.pdbx_seq_one_letter_code
_entity_poly.pdbx_strand_id
1 'polypeptide(L)' 'MARKMLARKTEWNEVKLPPEIAGHYSDVDYFEVVLTHKGRLLLAPVAPEQKQQRVKEEIRELGIEEDDIRAAAKALLGKG' A
#
# COMPACT_ATOMS: atom_id res chain seq x y z
N MET A 1 -27.41 3.91 6.70
CA MET A 1 -26.27 4.67 7.26
C MET A 1 -25.14 3.69 7.52
N ALA A 2 -23.90 4.01 7.12
CA ALA A 2 -22.76 3.14 7.42
C ALA A 2 -22.46 3.14 8.92
N ARG A 3 -22.30 1.96 9.51
CA ARG A 3 -21.90 1.79 10.92
C ARG A 3 -20.47 2.32 11.10
N LYS A 4 -20.25 3.17 12.10
CA LYS A 4 -18.89 3.58 12.49
C LYS A 4 -18.26 2.48 13.33
N MET A 5 -17.02 2.14 13.03
CA MET A 5 -16.22 1.15 13.75
C MET A 5 -14.86 1.75 14.07
N LEU A 6 -14.25 1.30 15.17
CA LEU A 6 -12.92 1.74 15.58
C LEU A 6 -11.87 0.80 14.99
N ALA A 7 -10.87 1.38 14.34
CA ALA A 7 -9.65 0.67 13.94
C ALA A 7 -8.53 1.04 14.91
N ARG A 8 -7.66 0.07 15.24
CA ARG A 8 -6.50 0.31 16.11
C ARG A 8 -5.27 0.58 15.26
N LYS A 9 -4.54 1.66 15.57
CA LYS A 9 -3.18 1.87 15.10
C LYS A 9 -2.19 1.15 16.02
N THR A 10 -1.28 0.36 15.44
CA THR A 10 -0.21 -0.32 16.18
C THR A 10 0.99 0.61 16.38
N GLU A 11 1.97 0.16 17.16
CA GLU A 11 3.26 0.85 17.34
C GLU A 11 4.08 0.92 16.05
N TRP A 12 3.88 -0.01 15.12
CA TRP A 12 4.52 -0.06 13.79
C TRP A 12 3.78 0.77 12.73
N ASN A 13 2.85 1.64 13.15
CA ASN A 13 1.99 2.45 12.29
C ASN A 13 1.01 1.66 11.40
N GLU A 14 0.77 0.38 11.69
CA GLU A 14 -0.24 -0.41 10.98
C GLU A 14 -1.65 -0.08 11.48
N VAL A 15 -2.63 -0.05 10.59
CA VAL A 15 -4.05 0.12 10.94
C VAL A 15 -4.74 -1.22 10.85
N LYS A 16 -5.14 -1.80 11.98
CA LYS A 16 -5.93 -3.03 12.01
C LYS A 16 -7.41 -2.71 11.79
N LEU A 17 -7.91 -3.09 10.62
CA LEU A 17 -9.32 -2.94 10.26
C LEU A 17 -10.19 -3.97 11.03
N PRO A 18 -11.42 -3.60 11.40
CA PRO A 18 -12.40 -4.55 11.93
C PRO A 18 -12.64 -5.70 10.93
N PRO A 19 -12.82 -6.95 11.39
CA PRO A 19 -13.04 -8.11 10.52
C PRO A 19 -14.20 -7.90 9.53
N GLU A 20 -15.26 -7.19 9.95
CA GLU A 20 -16.42 -6.91 9.11
C GLU A 20 -16.09 -6.01 7.93
N ILE A 21 -15.13 -5.09 8.07
CA ILE A 21 -14.65 -4.24 6.97
C ILE A 21 -13.61 -4.97 6.14
N ALA A 22 -12.65 -5.65 6.79
CA ALA A 22 -11.60 -6.39 6.11
C ALA A 22 -12.14 -7.49 5.19
N GLY A 23 -13.22 -8.17 5.59
CA GLY A 23 -13.85 -9.22 4.79
C GLY A 23 -14.41 -8.75 3.43
N HIS A 24 -14.67 -7.45 3.25
CA HIS A 24 -15.08 -6.90 1.96
C HIS A 24 -13.93 -6.77 0.95
N TYR A 25 -12.68 -6.92 1.40
CA TYR A 25 -11.47 -6.69 0.62
C TYR A 25 -10.49 -7.87 0.75
N SER A 26 -11.01 -9.09 0.83
CA SER A 26 -10.23 -10.30 1.12
C SER A 26 -9.15 -10.64 0.09
N ASP A 27 -9.25 -10.09 -1.12
CA ASP A 27 -8.34 -10.23 -2.26
C ASP A 27 -7.43 -9.00 -2.46
N VAL A 28 -7.50 -8.02 -1.56
CA VAL A 28 -6.75 -6.77 -1.64
C VAL A 28 -5.60 -6.78 -0.64
N ASP A 29 -4.38 -6.74 -1.17
CA ASP A 29 -3.16 -6.64 -0.34
C ASP A 29 -2.82 -5.19 0.07
N TYR A 30 -3.16 -4.20 -0.77
CA TYR A 30 -2.71 -2.82 -0.63
C TYR A 30 -3.83 -1.82 -0.83
N PHE A 31 -3.75 -0.72 -0.10
CA PHE A 31 -4.63 0.43 -0.24
C PHE A 31 -3.81 1.69 -0.52
N GLU A 32 -4.26 2.47 -1.50
CA GLU A 32 -3.83 3.85 -1.64
C GLU A 32 -4.39 4.67 -0.47
N VAL A 33 -3.53 5.45 0.18
CA VAL A 33 -3.87 6.22 1.38
C VAL A 33 -3.78 7.71 1.07
N VAL A 34 -4.90 8.42 1.19
CA VAL A 34 -4.91 9.88 1.05
C VAL A 34 -5.56 10.56 2.25
N LEU A 35 -4.96 11.67 2.68
CA LEU A 35 -5.57 12.55 3.66
C LEU A 35 -6.53 13.51 2.94
N THR A 36 -7.82 13.40 3.25
CA THR A 36 -8.82 14.31 2.70
C THR A 36 -8.76 15.67 3.41
N HIS A 37 -9.30 16.71 2.76
CA HIS A 37 -9.42 18.07 3.30
C HIS A 37 -10.20 18.18 4.63
N LYS A 38 -10.87 17.11 5.06
CA LYS A 38 -11.61 17.00 6.32
C LYS A 38 -10.84 16.24 7.41
N GLY A 39 -9.55 16.00 7.22
CA GLY A 39 -8.70 15.24 8.16
C GLY A 39 -9.07 13.76 8.25
N ARG A 40 -9.77 13.21 7.26
CA ARG A 40 -10.11 11.79 7.20
C ARG A 40 -9.14 11.07 6.29
N LEU A 41 -8.73 9.87 6.69
CA LEU A 41 -8.05 8.94 5.81
C LEU A 41 -9.07 8.29 4.88
N LEU A 42 -8.78 8.32 3.58
CA LEU A 42 -9.45 7.50 2.58
C LEU A 42 -8.48 6.38 2.18
N LEU A 43 -8.98 5.15 2.22
CA LEU A 43 -8.27 3.95 1.78
C LEU A 43 -8.96 3.45 0.51
N ALA A 44 -8.26 3.44 -0.62
CA ALA A 44 -8.77 2.92 -1.88
C ALA A 44 -8.05 1.60 -2.22
N PRO A 45 -8.78 0.48 -2.42
CA PRO A 45 -8.14 -0.80 -2.72
C PRO A 45 -7.40 -0.72 -4.05
N VAL A 46 -6.20 -1.29 -4.10
CA VAL A 46 -5.43 -1.41 -5.34
C VAL A 46 -5.63 -2.81 -5.88
N ALA A 47 -6.14 -2.92 -7.11
CA ALA A 47 -6.32 -4.21 -7.75
C ALA A 47 -4.95 -4.90 -7.99
N PRO A 48 -4.86 -6.24 -7.88
CA PRO A 48 -3.61 -6.96 -8.07
C PRO A 48 -2.92 -6.66 -9.42
N GLU A 49 -3.70 -6.44 -10.48
CA GLU A 49 -3.19 -6.12 -11.82
C GLU A 49 -2.56 -4.71 -11.88
N GLN A 50 -3.02 -3.80 -11.03
CA GLN A 50 -2.55 -2.41 -10.94
C GLN A 50 -1.33 -2.27 -10.01
N LYS A 51 -1.05 -3.28 -9.18
CA LYS A 51 0.06 -3.30 -8.21
C LYS A 51 1.41 -3.07 -8.86
N GLN A 52 1.73 -3.77 -9.95
CA GLN A 52 3.03 -3.64 -10.61
C GLN A 52 3.23 -2.25 -11.24
N GLN A 53 2.16 -1.69 -11.80
CA GLN A 53 2.20 -0.38 -12.44
C GLN A 53 2.39 0.73 -11.41
N ARG A 54 1.63 0.68 -10.30
CA ARG A 54 1.73 1.68 -9.23
C ARG A 54 3.04 1.62 -8.45
N VAL A 55 3.56 0.42 -8.17
CA VAL A 55 4.90 0.28 -7.55
C VAL A 55 5.96 0.92 -8.45
N LYS A 56 5.88 0.73 -9.77
CA LYS A 56 6.82 1.38 -10.71
C LYS A 56 6.67 2.90 -10.72
N GLU A 57 5.45 3.41 -10.62
CA GLU A 57 5.19 4.85 -10.55
C GLU A 57 5.72 5.46 -9.24
N GLU A 58 5.48 4.82 -8.10
CA GLU A 58 5.95 5.28 -6.79
C GLU A 58 7.49 5.24 -6.68
N ILE A 59 8.13 4.20 -7.23
CA ILE A 59 9.60 4.12 -7.30
C ILE A 59 10.16 5.24 -8.21
N ARG A 60 9.49 5.56 -9.32
CA ARG A 60 9.87 6.69 -10.19
C ARG A 60 9.70 8.04 -9.51
N GLU A 61 8.63 8.23 -8.73
CA GLU A 61 8.39 9.46 -7.97
C GLU A 61 9.43 9.68 -6.86
N LEU A 62 10.01 8.60 -6.32
CA LEU A 62 11.12 8.66 -5.39
C LEU A 62 12.48 8.95 -6.05
N GLY A 63 12.51 9.11 -7.39
CA GLY A 63 13.74 9.38 -8.15
C GLY A 63 14.68 8.18 -8.24
N ILE A 64 14.17 6.97 -7.99
CA ILE A 64 14.92 5.73 -8.07
C ILE A 64 14.81 5.23 -9.53
N GLU A 65 15.95 5.20 -10.22
CA GLU A 65 16.01 4.75 -11.61
C GLU A 65 15.83 3.22 -11.68
N GLU A 66 15.35 2.73 -12.82
CA GLU A 66 15.12 1.29 -13.01
C GLU A 66 16.42 0.48 -12.88
N ASP A 67 17.56 1.13 -13.13
CA ASP A 67 18.91 0.58 -12.93
C ASP A 67 19.28 0.41 -11.45
N ASP A 68 18.79 1.27 -10.56
CA ASP A 68 19.02 1.13 -9.11
C ASP A 68 18.28 -0.09 -8.56
N ILE A 69 17.05 -0.32 -9.05
CA ILE A 69 16.27 -1.52 -8.72
C ILE A 69 16.99 -2.77 -9.24
N ARG A 70 17.50 -2.74 -10.47
CA ARG A 70 18.27 -3.85 -11.08
C ARG A 70 19.56 -4.12 -10.30
N ALA A 71 20.28 -3.08 -9.89
CA ALA A 71 21.50 -3.19 -9.11
C ALA A 71 21.22 -3.79 -7.72
N ALA A 72 20.18 -3.31 -7.03
CA ALA A 72 19.75 -3.83 -5.74
C ALA A 72 19.29 -5.30 -5.84
N ALA A 73 18.51 -5.64 -6.87
CA ALA A 73 18.08 -7.01 -7.12
C ALA A 73 19.27 -7.94 -7.44
N LYS A 74 20.25 -7.47 -8.22
CA LYS A 74 21.48 -8.21 -8.53
C LYS A 74 22.33 -8.44 -7.27
N ALA A 75 22.44 -7.44 -6.41
CA ALA A 75 23.14 -7.54 -5.13
C ALA A 75 22.45 -8.52 -4.16
N LEU A 76 21.12 -8.51 -4.09
CA LEU A 76 20.33 -9.43 -3.26
C LEU A 76 20.35 -10.88 -3.78
N LEU A 77 20.41 -11.08 -5.10
CA LEU A 77 20.41 -12.40 -5.73
C LEU A 77 21.81 -13.02 -5.88
N GLY A 78 22.87 -12.34 -5.42
CA GLY A 78 24.22 -12.89 -5.33
C GLY A 78 24.84 -13.32 -6.66
N LYS A 79 24.33 -12.85 -7.80
CA LYS A 79 24.94 -13.13 -9.11
C LYS A 79 25.92 -12.00 -9.46
N GLY A 80 27.14 -12.16 -8.96
CA GLY A 80 28.33 -11.49 -9.50
C GLY A 80 28.53 -11.88 -10.96
#